data_AF-A0A962LZF6-F1
#
_entry.id   AF-A0A962LZF6-F1
#
_cell.length_a   1.000
_cell.length_b   1.000
_cell.length_c   1.000
_cell.angle_alpha   90.00
_cell.angle_beta   90.00
_cell.angle_gamma   90.00
#
_symmetry.space_group_name_H-M   'P 1'
#
loop_
_entity.id
_entity.type
_entity.pdbx_description
1 polymer ?
#
loop_
_entity_poly.entity_id
_entity_poly.type
_entity_poly.pdbx_seq_one_letter_code
_entity_poly.pdbx_strand_id
1 'polypeptide(L)'
;VSQSMFNLVLTAIAIVSGVAFFLDSPRILSALLRTFLLVAFFRFSLGLVVLANSWVDATFLNEADQQRLQAMDEFKGELRQIDTLSKKTEEAAGQFQDVQDALRILEQELNETTQEIETVNAAIQESGNRLPVLANTAGSICGLSVHTPIISPTCPESVKKLFTALGDLRANRTALQEALTGIEAEIEDKREELTCLDNRQRGDKCHFWEVLPDAPNVGILQSKMKDIESRVSEFAENTINLLVSLLLKTIAIPLLFIYLLLKIVHVNWGRI
;
A
#
# COMPACT_ATOMS: atom_id res chain seq x y z
N VAL A 1 -3.87 -32.95 -43.68
CA VAL A 1 -3.25 -33.26 -45.00
C VAL A 1 -2.16 -34.34 -44.89
N SER A 2 -1.23 -34.29 -43.93
CA SER A 2 -0.16 -35.30 -43.75
C SER A 2 -0.64 -36.75 -43.52
N GLN A 3 -1.71 -36.97 -42.73
CA GLN A 3 -2.22 -38.32 -42.46
C GLN A 3 -2.80 -39.05 -43.70
N SER A 4 -3.44 -38.32 -44.61
CA SER A 4 -4.06 -38.90 -45.82
C SER A 4 -3.02 -39.32 -46.86
N MET A 5 -2.00 -38.50 -47.10
CA MET A 5 -0.90 -38.84 -48.00
C MET A 5 -0.10 -40.04 -47.50
N PHE A 6 0.10 -40.12 -46.18
CA PHE A 6 0.84 -41.22 -45.56
C PHE A 6 0.09 -42.55 -45.64
N ASN A 7 -1.23 -42.56 -45.37
CA ASN A 7 -2.05 -43.77 -45.53
C ASN A 7 -2.06 -44.25 -46.99
N LEU A 8 -2.08 -43.32 -47.95
CA LEU A 8 -2.06 -43.62 -49.39
C LEU A 8 -0.73 -44.26 -49.82
N VAL A 9 0.40 -43.76 -49.31
CA VAL A 9 1.73 -44.36 -49.53
C VAL A 9 1.82 -45.75 -48.88
N LEU A 10 1.29 -45.92 -47.67
CA LEU A 10 1.30 -47.22 -46.96
C LEU A 10 0.46 -48.27 -47.69
N THR A 11 -0.72 -47.90 -48.19
CA THR A 11 -1.55 -48.79 -49.00
C THR A 11 -0.88 -49.12 -50.33
N ALA A 12 -0.21 -48.15 -50.98
CA ALA A 12 0.52 -48.40 -52.22
C ALA A 12 1.69 -49.36 -52.01
N ILE A 13 2.49 -49.19 -50.94
CA ILE A 13 3.60 -50.09 -50.61
C ILE A 13 3.11 -51.48 -50.22
N ALA A 14 1.98 -51.58 -49.51
CA ALA A 14 1.37 -52.87 -49.13
C ALA A 14 0.85 -53.65 -50.35
N ILE A 15 0.19 -52.97 -51.28
CA ILE A 15 -0.31 -53.56 -52.53
C ILE A 15 0.87 -53.97 -53.42
N VAL A 16 1.89 -53.13 -53.57
CA VAL A 16 3.09 -53.44 -54.35
C VAL A 16 3.87 -54.60 -53.72
N SER A 17 3.92 -54.70 -52.39
CA SER A 17 4.51 -55.85 -51.68
C SER A 17 3.75 -57.14 -51.95
N GLY A 18 2.41 -57.09 -51.91
CA GLY A 18 1.56 -58.24 -52.20
C GLY A 18 1.70 -58.72 -53.66
N VAL A 19 1.79 -57.79 -54.61
CA VAL A 19 2.02 -58.10 -56.03
C VAL A 19 3.43 -58.64 -56.26
N ALA A 20 4.45 -58.09 -55.60
CA ALA A 20 5.83 -58.58 -55.71
C ALA A 20 6.02 -60.00 -55.12
N PHE A 21 5.21 -60.37 -54.11
CA PHE A 21 5.18 -61.73 -53.56
C PHE A 21 4.73 -62.77 -54.60
N PHE A 22 3.87 -62.37 -55.54
CA PHE A 22 3.44 -63.22 -56.67
C PHE A 22 4.46 -63.31 -57.81
N LEU A 23 5.46 -62.42 -57.87
CA LEU A 23 6.48 -62.38 -58.94
C LEU A 23 7.83 -63.03 -58.56
N ASP A 24 7.92 -63.68 -57.39
CA ASP A 24 9.02 -64.55 -56.96
C ASP A 24 10.45 -63.98 -57.15
N SER A 25 10.61 -62.67 -56.96
CA SER A 25 11.90 -61.98 -57.07
C SER A 25 12.47 -61.65 -55.68
N PRO A 26 13.47 -62.40 -55.18
CA PRO A 26 13.95 -62.27 -53.80
C PRO A 26 14.62 -60.92 -53.50
N ARG A 27 15.17 -60.24 -54.53
CA ARG A 27 15.81 -58.92 -54.38
C ARG A 27 14.79 -57.79 -54.23
N ILE A 28 13.68 -57.87 -54.95
CA ILE A 28 12.62 -56.85 -54.90
C ILE A 28 11.84 -56.97 -53.59
N LEU A 29 11.58 -58.21 -53.16
CA LEU A 29 10.93 -58.49 -51.89
C LEU A 29 11.71 -57.90 -50.71
N SER A 30 13.04 -58.10 -50.64
CA SER A 30 13.84 -57.55 -49.52
C SER A 30 13.88 -56.02 -49.52
N ALA A 31 13.95 -55.38 -50.69
CA ALA A 31 13.91 -53.93 -50.83
C ALA A 31 12.55 -53.33 -50.42
N LEU A 32 11.45 -54.01 -50.76
CA LEU A 32 10.09 -53.60 -50.36
C LEU A 32 9.83 -53.79 -48.87
N LEU A 33 10.26 -54.92 -48.30
CA LEU A 33 10.11 -55.17 -46.87
C LEU A 33 10.95 -54.17 -46.05
N ARG A 34 12.14 -53.80 -46.54
CA ARG A 34 13.00 -52.78 -45.94
C ARG A 34 12.34 -51.40 -45.94
N THR A 35 11.77 -50.98 -47.07
CA THR A 35 11.09 -49.68 -47.17
C THR A 35 9.81 -49.65 -46.35
N PHE A 36 9.04 -50.74 -46.33
CA PHE A 36 7.84 -50.87 -45.50
C PHE A 36 8.14 -50.79 -44.00
N LEU A 37 9.13 -51.54 -43.51
CA LEU A 37 9.53 -51.52 -42.09
C LEU A 37 10.02 -50.13 -41.66
N LEU A 38 10.76 -49.44 -42.53
CA LEU A 38 11.31 -48.12 -42.25
C LEU A 38 10.17 -47.09 -42.14
N VAL A 39 9.19 -47.14 -43.04
CA VAL A 39 7.97 -46.29 -42.98
C VAL A 39 7.12 -46.60 -41.76
N ALA A 40 6.92 -47.89 -41.44
CA ALA A 40 6.16 -48.31 -40.26
C ALA A 40 6.82 -47.82 -38.96
N PHE A 41 8.14 -47.96 -38.85
CA PHE A 41 8.91 -47.51 -37.69
C PHE A 41 8.78 -46.00 -37.45
N PHE A 42 8.95 -45.17 -38.49
CA PHE A 42 8.77 -43.71 -38.36
C PHE A 42 7.37 -43.32 -37.90
N ARG A 43 6.33 -44.04 -38.32
CA ARG A 43 4.95 -43.77 -37.87
C ARG A 43 4.78 -44.01 -36.38
N PHE A 44 5.27 -45.15 -35.89
CA PHE A 44 5.20 -45.50 -34.48
C PHE A 44 6.03 -44.55 -33.63
N SER A 45 7.20 -44.14 -34.12
CA SER A 45 8.07 -43.24 -33.38
C SER A 45 7.48 -41.83 -33.27
N LEU A 46 6.79 -41.30 -34.30
CA LEU A 46 6.07 -40.03 -34.22
C LEU A 46 4.92 -40.07 -33.19
N GLY A 47 4.16 -41.17 -33.14
CA GLY A 47 3.11 -41.35 -32.13
C GLY A 47 3.66 -41.39 -30.71
N LEU A 48 4.81 -42.05 -30.52
CA LEU A 48 5.48 -42.16 -29.23
C LEU A 48 6.04 -40.82 -28.76
N VAL A 49 6.59 -40.01 -29.67
CA VAL A 49 7.07 -38.64 -29.37
C VAL A 49 5.91 -37.73 -28.95
N VAL A 50 4.76 -37.81 -29.62
CA VAL A 50 3.58 -37.02 -29.25
C VAL A 50 3.06 -37.43 -27.87
N LEU A 51 2.96 -38.74 -27.58
CA LEU A 51 2.54 -39.24 -26.26
C LEU A 51 3.52 -38.84 -25.15
N ALA A 52 4.82 -38.93 -25.40
CA ALA A 52 5.85 -38.50 -24.46
C ALA A 52 5.74 -37.01 -24.17
N ASN A 53 5.59 -36.17 -25.21
CA ASN A 53 5.41 -34.72 -25.03
C ASN A 53 4.11 -34.39 -24.28
N SER A 54 3.00 -35.05 -24.60
CA SER A 54 1.71 -34.87 -23.92
C SER A 54 1.78 -35.25 -22.44
N TRP A 55 2.48 -36.35 -22.10
CA TRP A 55 2.65 -36.76 -20.72
C TRP A 55 3.50 -35.76 -19.94
N VAL A 56 4.60 -35.26 -20.53
CA VAL A 56 5.41 -34.20 -19.91
C VAL A 56 4.58 -32.92 -19.72
N ASP A 57 3.79 -32.51 -20.70
CA ASP A 57 2.94 -31.31 -20.59
C ASP A 57 1.90 -31.45 -19.46
N ALA A 58 1.23 -32.60 -19.36
CA ALA A 58 0.21 -32.85 -18.33
C ALA A 58 0.79 -32.90 -16.91
N THR A 59 2.03 -33.40 -16.74
CA THR A 59 2.64 -33.59 -15.42
C THR A 59 3.41 -32.35 -14.94
N PHE A 60 3.81 -31.45 -15.84
CA PHE A 60 4.69 -30.30 -15.48
C PHE A 60 4.11 -28.91 -15.76
N LEU A 61 3.15 -28.73 -16.68
CA LEU A 61 2.66 -27.38 -17.04
C LEU A 61 1.44 -26.90 -16.23
N ASN A 62 0.63 -27.82 -15.67
CA ASN A 62 -0.56 -27.43 -14.92
C ASN A 62 -0.24 -26.67 -13.62
N GLU A 63 0.88 -27.01 -12.97
CA GLU A 63 1.30 -26.36 -11.71
C GLU A 63 1.92 -24.98 -11.94
N ALA A 64 2.65 -24.81 -13.06
CA ALA A 64 3.34 -23.56 -13.40
C ALA A 64 2.37 -22.43 -13.79
N ASP A 65 1.24 -22.73 -14.45
CA ASP A 65 0.24 -21.72 -14.81
C ASP A 65 -0.61 -21.30 -13.59
N GLN A 66 -0.91 -22.22 -12.66
CA GLN A 66 -1.63 -21.89 -11.42
C GLN A 66 -0.81 -20.98 -10.49
N GLN A 67 0.49 -21.24 -10.34
CA GLN A 67 1.37 -20.38 -9.53
C GLN A 67 1.51 -18.96 -10.10
N ARG A 68 1.55 -18.81 -11.43
CA ARG A 68 1.59 -17.48 -12.08
C ARG A 68 0.32 -16.67 -11.86
N LEU A 69 -0.84 -17.34 -11.83
CA LEU A 69 -2.12 -16.69 -11.57
C LEU A 69 -2.25 -16.26 -10.10
N GLN A 70 -1.85 -17.12 -9.16
CA GLN A 70 -1.84 -16.76 -7.73
C GLN A 70 -0.89 -15.62 -7.41
N ALA A 71 0.34 -15.64 -7.92
CA ALA A 71 1.30 -14.57 -7.71
C ALA A 71 0.80 -13.23 -8.28
N MET A 72 0.04 -13.25 -9.38
CA MET A 72 -0.51 -12.03 -9.98
C MET A 72 -1.71 -11.47 -9.22
N ASP A 73 -2.56 -12.33 -8.64
CA ASP A 73 -3.66 -11.89 -7.77
C ASP A 73 -3.16 -11.39 -6.41
N GLU A 74 -2.13 -12.01 -5.86
CA GLU A 74 -1.44 -11.55 -4.64
C GLU A 74 -0.80 -10.17 -4.87
N PHE A 75 -0.08 -9.99 -5.98
CA PHE A 75 0.53 -8.71 -6.35
C PHE A 75 -0.50 -7.59 -6.58
N LYS A 76 -1.66 -7.90 -7.21
CA LYS A 76 -2.77 -6.94 -7.32
C LYS A 76 -3.38 -6.57 -5.96
N GLY A 77 -3.43 -7.53 -5.04
CA GLY A 77 -3.86 -7.31 -3.66
C GLY A 77 -2.92 -6.37 -2.91
N GLU A 78 -1.61 -6.58 -3.04
CA GLU A 78 -0.57 -5.73 -2.45
C GLU A 78 -0.57 -4.32 -3.01
N LEU A 79 -0.70 -4.15 -4.34
CA LEU A 79 -0.80 -2.84 -4.98
C LEU A 79 -2.02 -2.04 -4.50
N ARG A 80 -3.16 -2.69 -4.26
CA ARG A 80 -4.34 -2.03 -3.67
C ARG A 80 -4.09 -1.59 -2.23
N GLN A 81 -3.39 -2.39 -1.44
CA GLN A 81 -3.01 -1.99 -0.08
C GLN A 81 -2.06 -0.79 -0.10
N ILE A 82 -1.10 -0.75 -1.02
CA ILE A 82 -0.19 0.39 -1.18
C ILE A 82 -0.92 1.65 -1.62
N ASP A 83 -1.86 1.58 -2.57
CA ASP A 83 -2.69 2.74 -2.97
C ASP A 83 -3.52 3.29 -1.80
N THR A 84 -4.10 2.40 -0.99
CA THR A 84 -4.84 2.82 0.21
C THR A 84 -3.95 3.41 1.30
N LEU A 85 -2.72 2.93 1.45
CA LEU A 85 -1.73 3.50 2.38
C LEU A 85 -1.25 4.86 1.88
N SER A 86 -1.02 5.02 0.58
CA SER A 86 -0.62 6.29 -0.03
C SER A 86 -1.70 7.36 0.17
N LYS A 87 -2.97 7.04 -0.09
CA LYS A 87 -4.10 7.96 0.16
C LYS A 87 -4.25 8.32 1.64
N LYS A 88 -4.14 7.35 2.54
CA LYS A 88 -4.16 7.63 3.99
C LYS A 88 -3.00 8.50 4.45
N THR A 89 -1.84 8.38 3.81
CA THR A 89 -0.66 9.21 4.12
C THR A 89 -0.87 10.65 3.63
N GLU A 90 -1.47 10.82 2.46
CA GLU A 90 -1.81 12.14 1.90
C GLU A 90 -2.92 12.82 2.72
N GLU A 91 -3.95 12.09 3.13
CA GLU A 91 -4.99 12.56 4.05
C GLU A 91 -4.42 12.94 5.42
N ALA A 92 -3.49 12.14 5.97
CA ALA A 92 -2.84 12.44 7.24
C ALA A 92 -1.90 13.65 7.16
N ALA A 93 -1.22 13.86 6.02
CA ALA A 93 -0.40 15.04 5.78
C ALA A 93 -1.28 16.30 5.64
N GLY A 94 -2.43 16.19 4.98
CA GLY A 94 -3.43 17.26 4.92
C GLY A 94 -3.96 17.63 6.31
N GLN A 95 -4.34 16.65 7.12
CA GLN A 95 -4.79 16.89 8.50
C GLN A 95 -3.72 17.57 9.37
N PHE A 96 -2.45 17.18 9.23
CA PHE A 96 -1.36 17.82 9.97
C PHE A 96 -1.20 19.30 9.58
N GLN A 97 -1.28 19.60 8.28
CA GLN A 97 -1.21 20.96 7.75
C GLN A 97 -2.41 21.80 8.24
N ASP A 98 -3.61 21.25 8.19
CA ASP A 98 -4.85 21.92 8.63
C ASP A 98 -4.81 22.29 10.12
N VAL A 99 -4.37 21.37 10.98
CA VAL A 99 -4.24 21.65 12.42
C VAL A 99 -3.14 22.67 12.70
N GLN A 100 -2.03 22.62 11.96
CA GLN A 100 -0.96 23.61 12.07
C GLN A 100 -1.41 25.01 11.63
N ASP A 101 -2.20 25.10 10.56
CA ASP A 101 -2.77 26.37 10.11
C ASP A 101 -3.81 26.92 11.09
N ALA A 102 -4.64 26.06 11.69
CA ALA A 102 -5.56 26.46 12.76
C ALA A 102 -4.81 26.99 13.99
N LEU A 103 -3.72 26.34 14.40
CA LEU A 103 -2.87 26.82 15.50
C LEU A 103 -2.28 28.19 15.22
N ARG A 104 -1.78 28.42 14.01
CA ARG A 104 -1.23 29.72 13.62
C ARG A 104 -2.29 30.83 13.69
N ILE A 105 -3.54 30.52 13.35
CA ILE A 105 -4.66 31.46 13.46
C ILE A 105 -4.96 31.76 14.93
N LEU A 106 -5.06 30.72 15.78
CA LEU A 106 -5.30 30.90 17.22
C LEU A 106 -4.16 31.66 17.91
N GLU A 107 -2.90 31.41 17.54
CA GLU A 107 -1.75 32.15 18.06
C GLU A 107 -1.77 33.63 17.63
N GLN A 108 -2.29 33.93 16.44
CA GLN A 108 -2.52 35.31 16.01
C GLN A 108 -3.63 35.96 16.85
N GLU A 109 -4.76 35.28 17.05
CA GLU A 109 -5.89 35.76 17.85
C GLU A 109 -5.49 35.99 19.33
N LEU A 110 -4.64 35.12 19.88
CA LEU A 110 -4.04 35.28 21.21
C LEU A 110 -3.24 36.57 21.31
N ASN A 111 -2.38 36.85 20.32
CA ASN A 111 -1.56 38.07 20.29
C ASN A 111 -2.42 39.32 20.16
N GLU A 112 -3.44 39.29 19.29
CA GLU A 112 -4.39 40.40 19.11
C GLU A 112 -5.16 40.68 20.42
N THR A 113 -5.68 39.65 21.07
CA THR A 113 -6.40 39.76 22.35
C THR A 113 -5.49 40.26 23.47
N THR A 114 -4.24 39.79 23.52
CA THR A 114 -3.25 40.25 24.49
C THR A 114 -2.94 41.74 24.32
N GLN A 115 -2.76 42.18 23.06
CA GLN A 115 -2.55 43.58 22.75
C GLN A 115 -3.77 44.43 23.15
N GLU A 116 -4.99 43.94 22.91
CA GLU A 116 -6.21 44.63 23.34
C GLU A 116 -6.26 44.78 24.87
N ILE A 117 -5.94 43.71 25.63
CA ILE A 117 -5.85 43.76 27.10
C ILE A 117 -4.84 44.82 27.57
N GLU A 118 -3.67 44.91 26.93
CA GLU A 118 -2.68 45.95 27.26
C GLU A 118 -3.21 47.36 27.03
N THR A 119 -3.90 47.60 25.91
CA THR A 119 -4.50 48.91 25.62
C THR A 119 -5.60 49.28 26.63
N VAL A 120 -6.45 48.32 27.00
CA VAL A 120 -7.50 48.51 28.01
C VAL A 120 -6.87 48.76 29.39
N ASN A 121 -5.80 48.04 29.75
CA ASN A 121 -5.08 48.25 31.01
C ASN A 121 -4.47 49.66 31.09
N ALA A 122 -3.86 50.14 30.00
CA ALA A 122 -3.37 51.51 29.92
C ALA A 122 -4.51 52.54 30.10
N ALA A 123 -5.66 52.31 29.48
CA ALA A 123 -6.84 53.17 29.61
C ALA A 123 -7.43 53.16 31.05
N ILE A 124 -7.45 51.99 31.70
CA ILE A 124 -7.85 51.84 33.12
C ILE A 124 -6.87 52.61 34.02
N GLN A 125 -5.56 52.48 33.78
CA GLN A 125 -4.55 53.17 34.58
C GLN A 125 -4.66 54.69 34.43
N GLU A 126 -4.78 55.19 33.20
CA GLU A 126 -4.95 56.62 32.94
C GLU A 126 -6.23 57.18 33.58
N SER A 127 -7.36 56.50 33.38
CA SER A 127 -8.64 56.90 33.96
C SER A 127 -8.62 56.79 35.49
N GLY A 128 -7.93 55.79 36.03
CA GLY A 128 -7.75 55.56 37.46
C GLY A 128 -6.88 56.61 38.13
N ASN A 129 -5.89 57.15 37.42
CA ASN A 129 -5.07 58.27 37.88
C ASN A 129 -5.80 59.61 37.80
N ARG A 130 -6.64 59.81 36.77
CA ARG A 130 -7.43 61.05 36.59
C ARG A 130 -8.57 61.20 37.61
N LEU A 131 -9.21 60.10 37.99
CA LEU A 131 -10.36 60.09 38.89
C LEU A 131 -10.09 60.76 40.26
N PRO A 132 -9.01 60.43 41.01
CA PRO A 132 -8.73 61.09 42.29
C PRO A 132 -8.37 62.57 42.12
N VAL A 133 -7.71 62.96 41.03
CA VAL A 133 -7.39 64.37 40.75
C VAL A 133 -8.67 65.18 40.56
N LEU A 134 -9.60 64.67 39.72
CA LEU A 134 -10.90 65.31 39.49
C LEU A 134 -11.77 65.34 40.76
N ALA A 135 -11.82 64.24 41.51
CA ALA A 135 -12.59 64.16 42.74
C ALA A 135 -12.07 65.12 43.83
N ASN A 136 -10.75 65.23 43.98
CA ASN A 136 -10.13 66.17 44.93
C ASN A 136 -10.32 67.64 44.51
N THR A 137 -10.30 67.94 43.21
CA THR A 137 -10.55 69.29 42.68
C THR A 137 -12.02 69.70 42.84
N ALA A 138 -12.95 68.74 42.79
CA ALA A 138 -14.38 68.98 42.98
C ALA A 138 -14.78 69.28 44.43
N GLY A 139 -13.96 68.87 45.41
CA GLY A 139 -14.14 69.19 46.82
C GLY A 139 -13.71 68.05 47.75
N SER A 140 -13.28 68.42 48.95
CA SER A 140 -12.70 67.48 49.93
C SER A 140 -13.63 66.33 50.30
N ILE A 141 -14.94 66.56 50.33
CA ILE A 141 -15.96 65.53 50.60
C ILE A 141 -16.04 64.53 49.44
N CYS A 142 -15.99 65.01 48.19
CA CYS A 142 -16.01 64.14 47.01
C CYS A 142 -14.73 63.31 46.91
N GLY A 143 -13.57 63.92 47.19
CA GLY A 143 -12.26 63.25 47.23
C GLY A 143 -12.20 62.09 48.23
N LEU A 144 -12.79 62.26 49.42
CA LEU A 144 -12.91 61.17 50.41
C LEU A 144 -13.82 60.03 49.93
N SER A 145 -14.81 60.34 49.09
CA SER A 145 -15.74 59.36 48.49
C SER A 145 -15.33 58.86 47.10
N VAL A 146 -14.07 58.99 46.69
CA VAL A 146 -13.60 58.65 45.32
C VAL A 146 -13.85 57.18 44.91
N HIS A 147 -14.00 56.28 45.89
CA HIS A 147 -14.27 54.86 45.66
C HIS A 147 -15.77 54.56 45.51
N THR A 148 -16.64 55.49 45.91
CA THR A 148 -18.12 55.39 45.81
C THR A 148 -18.77 56.74 45.40
N PRO A 149 -18.29 57.41 44.33
CA PRO A 149 -18.68 58.78 44.00
C PRO A 149 -20.13 58.90 43.52
N ILE A 150 -20.76 57.78 43.15
CA ILE A 150 -22.15 57.72 42.69
C ILE A 150 -23.13 58.06 43.83
N ILE A 151 -22.82 57.63 45.05
CA ILE A 151 -23.67 57.78 46.24
C ILE A 151 -23.48 59.18 46.88
N SER A 152 -22.36 59.84 46.58
CA SER A 152 -22.05 61.15 47.11
C SER A 152 -22.87 62.24 46.40
N PRO A 153 -23.72 63.00 47.12
CA PRO A 153 -24.49 64.09 46.53
C PRO A 153 -23.62 65.29 46.14
N THR A 154 -22.39 65.37 46.65
CA THR A 154 -21.46 66.48 46.41
C THR A 154 -20.51 66.24 45.22
N CYS A 155 -20.52 65.05 44.62
CA CYS A 155 -19.66 64.76 43.47
C CYS A 155 -20.28 65.25 42.14
N PRO A 156 -19.49 65.96 41.29
CA PRO A 156 -19.93 66.37 39.96
C PRO A 156 -20.22 65.19 39.05
N GLU A 157 -21.09 65.44 38.06
CA GLU A 157 -21.47 64.45 37.05
C GLU A 157 -20.28 63.91 36.24
N SER A 158 -19.24 64.72 36.03
CA SER A 158 -18.01 64.30 35.35
C SER A 158 -17.25 63.20 36.10
N VAL A 159 -17.22 63.26 37.44
CA VAL A 159 -16.58 62.23 38.28
C VAL A 159 -17.40 60.94 38.26
N LYS A 160 -18.74 61.06 38.31
CA LYS A 160 -19.65 59.90 38.24
C LYS A 160 -19.53 59.17 36.91
N LYS A 161 -19.54 59.89 35.79
CA LYS A 161 -19.36 59.32 34.44
C LYS A 161 -18.00 58.66 34.25
N LEU A 162 -16.93 59.26 34.77
CA LEU A 162 -15.59 58.66 34.69
C LEU A 162 -15.51 57.37 35.53
N PHE A 163 -16.14 57.36 36.71
CA PHE A 163 -16.19 56.16 37.55
C PHE A 163 -16.97 55.01 36.89
N THR A 164 -18.13 55.29 36.27
CA THR A 164 -18.89 54.27 35.54
C THR A 164 -18.11 53.75 34.35
N ALA A 165 -17.52 54.63 33.52
CA ALA A 165 -16.70 54.24 32.39
C ALA A 165 -15.49 53.38 32.80
N LEU A 166 -14.89 53.67 33.96
CA LEU A 166 -13.80 52.88 34.51
C LEU A 166 -14.27 51.50 35.04
N GLY A 167 -15.49 51.40 35.53
CA GLY A 167 -16.16 50.13 35.81
C GLY A 167 -16.37 49.30 34.54
N ASP A 168 -16.88 49.93 33.48
CA ASP A 168 -17.12 49.30 32.18
C ASP A 168 -15.81 48.78 31.57
N LEU A 169 -14.74 49.59 31.61
CA LEU A 169 -13.40 49.17 31.16
C LEU A 169 -12.86 47.97 31.94
N ARG A 170 -13.05 47.93 33.26
CA ARG A 170 -12.61 46.79 34.09
C ARG A 170 -13.42 45.52 33.79
N ALA A 171 -14.72 45.66 33.56
CA ALA A 171 -15.56 44.55 33.14
C ALA A 171 -15.10 44.02 31.77
N ASN A 172 -14.82 44.93 30.82
CA ASN A 172 -14.28 44.56 29.50
C ASN A 172 -12.95 43.80 29.60
N ARG A 173 -12.01 44.31 30.42
CA ARG A 173 -10.74 43.61 30.68
C ARG A 173 -10.96 42.20 31.21
N THR A 174 -11.89 42.02 32.16
CA THR A 174 -12.18 40.68 32.70
C THR A 174 -12.79 39.76 31.65
N ALA A 175 -13.67 40.25 30.78
CA ALA A 175 -14.21 39.47 29.67
C ALA A 175 -13.12 39.07 28.65
N LEU A 176 -12.22 39.98 28.30
CA LEU A 176 -11.07 39.69 27.43
C LEU A 176 -10.11 38.68 28.06
N GLN A 177 -9.89 38.74 29.38
CA GLN A 177 -9.06 37.76 30.08
C GLN A 177 -9.69 36.36 30.06
N GLU A 178 -11.01 36.27 30.17
CA GLU A 178 -11.73 34.99 30.05
C GLU A 178 -11.65 34.44 28.62
N ALA A 179 -11.80 35.30 27.61
CA ALA A 179 -11.59 34.91 26.21
C ALA A 179 -10.16 34.41 25.95
N LEU A 180 -9.15 35.11 26.49
CA LEU A 180 -7.74 34.70 26.38
C LEU A 180 -7.51 33.30 26.96
N THR A 181 -8.06 33.01 28.15
CA THR A 181 -7.93 31.67 28.75
C THR A 181 -8.64 30.59 27.93
N GLY A 182 -9.72 30.94 27.23
CA GLY A 182 -10.39 30.03 26.29
C GLY A 182 -9.51 29.71 25.07
N ILE A 183 -8.90 30.74 24.48
CA ILE A 183 -7.98 30.58 23.34
C ILE A 183 -6.75 29.75 23.74
N GLU A 184 -6.15 30.01 24.91
CA GLU A 184 -5.01 29.24 25.42
C GLU A 184 -5.33 27.76 25.60
N ALA A 185 -6.53 27.44 26.11
CA ALA A 185 -6.98 26.05 26.23
C ALA A 185 -7.17 25.39 24.87
N GLU A 186 -7.76 26.09 23.89
CA GLU A 186 -7.94 25.57 22.53
C GLU A 186 -6.59 25.34 21.82
N ILE A 187 -5.61 26.22 22.03
CA ILE A 187 -4.24 26.02 21.54
C ILE A 187 -3.62 24.77 22.14
N GLU A 188 -3.77 24.53 23.44
CA GLU A 188 -3.22 23.34 24.09
C GLU A 188 -3.86 22.06 23.54
N ASP A 189 -5.19 22.03 23.41
CA ASP A 189 -5.92 20.91 22.82
C ASP A 189 -5.44 20.60 21.39
N LYS A 190 -5.24 21.64 20.57
CA LYS A 190 -4.74 21.50 19.19
C LYS A 190 -3.27 21.08 19.14
N ARG A 191 -2.44 21.50 20.09
CA ARG A 191 -1.04 21.04 20.20
C ARG A 191 -0.96 19.59 20.62
N GLU A 192 -1.83 19.14 21.50
CA GLU A 192 -1.95 17.72 21.87
C GLU A 192 -2.36 16.90 20.65
N GLU A 193 -3.34 17.39 19.86
CA GLU A 193 -3.76 16.78 18.59
C GLU A 193 -2.58 16.65 17.60
N LEU A 194 -1.80 17.72 17.38
CA LEU A 194 -0.60 17.66 16.54
C LEU A 194 0.44 16.67 17.06
N THR A 195 0.70 16.69 18.37
CA THR A 195 1.67 15.78 18.99
C THR A 195 1.24 14.33 18.80
N CYS A 196 -0.05 14.06 18.88
CA CYS A 196 -0.59 12.73 18.60
C CYS A 196 -0.44 12.34 17.12
N LEU A 197 -0.78 13.24 16.18
CA LEU A 197 -0.60 12.98 14.75
C LEU A 197 0.86 12.70 14.39
N ASP A 198 1.80 13.46 14.96
CA ASP A 198 3.24 13.26 14.81
C ASP A 198 3.70 11.91 15.38
N ASN A 199 3.29 11.56 16.61
CA ASN A 199 3.59 10.27 17.21
C ASN A 199 3.05 9.11 16.35
N ARG A 200 1.83 9.25 15.81
CA ARG A 200 1.23 8.25 14.93
C ARG A 200 2.03 8.05 13.64
N GLN A 201 2.59 9.12 13.06
CA GLN A 201 3.47 9.02 11.90
C GLN A 201 4.78 8.27 12.23
N ARG A 202 5.29 8.45 13.45
CA ARG A 202 6.51 7.77 13.94
C ARG A 202 6.26 6.34 14.43
N GLY A 203 5.00 5.91 14.52
CA GLY A 203 4.61 4.60 15.06
C GLY A 203 4.58 4.55 16.58
N ASP A 204 4.68 5.71 17.24
CA ASP A 204 4.58 5.87 18.68
C ASP A 204 3.11 5.99 19.12
N LYS A 205 2.83 5.62 20.37
CA LYS A 205 1.49 5.71 20.93
C LYS A 205 1.21 7.13 21.42
N CYS A 206 0.05 7.69 21.07
CA CYS A 206 -0.45 8.88 21.74
C CYS A 206 -0.84 8.52 23.19
N HIS A 207 -0.25 9.24 24.15
CA HIS A 207 -0.47 9.26 25.60
C HIS A 207 -1.26 8.12 26.30
N PHE A 208 -0.59 7.55 27.34
CA PHE A 208 -0.97 6.64 28.44
C PHE A 208 -2.28 5.82 28.44
N TRP A 209 -3.44 6.31 27.99
CA TRP A 209 -4.67 5.52 27.83
C TRP A 209 -5.52 6.11 26.70
N GLU A 210 -5.50 5.51 25.51
CA GLU A 210 -6.76 5.33 24.78
C GLU A 210 -7.76 4.79 25.79
N VAL A 211 -8.81 5.54 26.09
CA VAL A 211 -9.92 5.12 26.95
C VAL A 211 -10.69 4.00 26.22
N LEU A 212 -10.06 2.81 26.16
CA LEU A 212 -10.52 1.45 25.80
C LEU A 212 -11.14 1.19 24.40
N PRO A 213 -11.16 -0.08 23.94
CA PRO A 213 -10.05 -0.84 23.39
C PRO A 213 -10.26 -1.12 21.88
N ASP A 214 -9.25 -0.92 21.06
CA ASP A 214 -8.86 -1.84 19.97
C ASP A 214 -7.74 -1.20 19.14
N ALA A 215 -6.52 -1.31 19.67
CA ALA A 215 -5.32 -1.15 18.84
C ALA A 215 -5.12 -2.45 18.03
N PRO A 216 -5.19 -2.45 16.69
CA PRO A 216 -4.84 -3.61 15.91
C PRO A 216 -3.33 -3.87 16.07
N ASN A 217 -3.03 -5.05 16.59
CA ASN A 217 -1.72 -5.48 17.06
C ASN A 217 -0.60 -5.38 16.01
N VAL A 218 0.54 -4.86 16.47
CA VAL A 218 1.89 -4.91 15.87
C VAL A 218 2.40 -6.32 15.50
N GLY A 219 1.63 -7.38 15.76
CA GLY A 219 1.93 -8.75 15.33
C GLY A 219 1.75 -9.00 13.82
N ILE A 220 1.04 -8.13 13.11
CA ILE A 220 0.82 -8.25 11.66
C ILE A 220 2.08 -7.88 10.86
N LEU A 221 2.97 -7.04 11.41
CA LEU A 221 4.21 -6.66 10.72
C LEU A 221 5.31 -7.72 10.88
N GLN A 222 5.39 -8.37 12.04
CA GLN A 222 6.42 -9.38 12.33
C GLN A 222 6.11 -10.74 11.68
N SER A 223 4.83 -11.04 11.45
CA SER A 223 4.41 -12.22 10.68
C SER A 223 4.69 -12.08 9.18
N LYS A 224 4.50 -10.88 8.60
CA LYS A 224 4.83 -10.62 7.18
C LYS A 224 6.33 -10.78 6.86
N MET A 225 7.23 -10.51 7.81
CA MET A 225 8.67 -10.68 7.58
C MET A 225 9.12 -12.15 7.58
N LYS A 226 8.47 -13.01 8.37
CA LYS A 226 8.72 -14.48 8.36
C LYS A 226 8.14 -15.16 7.13
N ASP A 227 7.03 -14.66 6.60
CA ASP A 227 6.42 -15.15 5.36
C ASP A 227 7.28 -14.87 4.12
N ILE A 228 8.05 -13.78 4.11
CA ILE A 228 8.96 -13.46 3.00
C ILE A 228 10.17 -14.41 2.99
N GLU A 229 10.66 -14.81 4.16
CA GLU A 229 11.81 -15.73 4.28
C GLU A 229 11.45 -17.17 3.85
N SER A 230 10.24 -17.65 4.16
CA SER A 230 9.79 -18.98 3.73
C SER A 230 9.55 -19.05 2.22
N ARG A 231 9.00 -17.97 1.62
CA ARG A 231 8.72 -17.88 0.18
C ARG A 231 9.96 -17.85 -0.70
N VAL A 232 11.09 -17.33 -0.21
CA VAL A 232 12.37 -17.37 -0.96
C VAL A 232 12.95 -18.78 -1.02
N SER A 233 12.80 -19.56 0.05
CA SER A 233 13.25 -20.97 0.09
C SER A 233 12.41 -21.85 -0.83
N GLU A 234 11.10 -21.65 -0.87
CA GLU A 234 10.17 -22.39 -1.73
C GLU A 234 10.35 -22.06 -3.22
N PHE A 235 10.69 -20.80 -3.54
CA PHE A 235 10.99 -20.39 -4.92
C PHE A 235 12.27 -21.02 -5.47
N ALA A 236 13.31 -21.18 -4.64
CA ALA A 236 14.56 -21.80 -5.04
C ALA A 236 14.41 -23.30 -5.33
N GLU A 237 13.64 -24.01 -4.51
CA GLU A 237 13.40 -25.45 -4.67
C GLU A 237 12.53 -25.75 -5.92
N ASN A 238 11.53 -24.91 -6.19
CA ASN A 238 10.67 -25.04 -7.36
C ASN A 238 11.39 -24.68 -8.68
N THR A 239 12.33 -23.74 -8.64
CA THR A 239 13.14 -23.36 -9.82
C THR A 239 14.10 -24.48 -10.24
N ILE A 240 14.62 -25.27 -9.29
CA ILE A 240 15.51 -26.41 -9.58
C ILE A 240 14.73 -27.51 -10.33
N ASN A 241 13.52 -27.84 -9.87
CA ASN A 241 12.67 -28.83 -10.54
C ASN A 241 12.26 -28.39 -11.94
N LEU A 242 11.97 -27.09 -12.13
CA LEU A 242 11.69 -26.51 -13.44
C LEU A 242 12.89 -26.60 -14.40
N LEU A 243 14.11 -26.35 -13.91
CA LEU A 243 15.32 -26.36 -14.72
C LEU A 243 15.73 -27.79 -15.13
N VAL A 244 15.54 -28.77 -14.23
CA VAL A 244 15.72 -30.20 -14.53
C VAL A 244 14.69 -30.68 -15.55
N SER A 245 13.43 -30.25 -15.42
CA SER A 245 12.35 -30.59 -16.37
C SER A 245 12.60 -29.99 -17.77
N LEU A 246 13.14 -28.77 -17.84
CA LEU A 246 13.56 -28.12 -19.09
C LEU A 246 14.72 -28.84 -19.79
N LEU A 247 15.74 -29.24 -19.04
CA LEU A 247 16.89 -30.00 -19.57
C LEU A 247 16.47 -31.38 -20.11
N LEU A 248 15.56 -32.06 -19.41
CA LEU A 248 15.02 -33.34 -19.83
C LEU A 248 14.25 -33.22 -21.16
N LYS A 249 13.42 -32.18 -21.30
CA LYS A 249 12.58 -31.95 -22.49
C LYS A 249 13.36 -31.49 -23.71
N THR A 250 14.34 -30.61 -23.55
CA THR A 250 15.05 -29.98 -24.68
C THR A 250 16.21 -30.79 -25.22
N ILE A 251 16.88 -31.58 -24.37
CA ILE A 251 18.14 -32.25 -24.73
C ILE A 251 18.03 -33.77 -24.62
N ALA A 252 17.51 -34.29 -23.51
CA ALA A 252 17.56 -35.73 -23.24
C ALA A 252 16.63 -36.53 -24.16
N ILE A 253 15.37 -36.10 -24.33
CA ILE A 253 14.39 -36.82 -25.17
C ILE A 253 14.79 -36.85 -26.66
N PRO A 254 15.19 -35.72 -27.30
CA PRO A 254 15.64 -35.74 -28.69
C PRO A 254 16.90 -36.58 -28.92
N LEU A 255 17.87 -36.53 -27.99
CA LEU A 255 19.10 -37.32 -28.09
C LEU A 255 18.83 -38.82 -27.93
N LEU A 256 17.99 -39.21 -26.97
CA LEU A 256 17.62 -40.60 -26.75
C LEU A 256 16.89 -41.15 -27.99
N PHE A 257 16.00 -40.34 -28.58
CA PHE A 257 15.32 -40.68 -29.83
C PHE A 257 16.29 -40.90 -31.00
N ILE A 258 17.22 -39.98 -31.23
CA ILE A 258 18.23 -40.10 -32.30
C ILE A 258 19.13 -41.32 -32.06
N TYR A 259 19.54 -41.55 -30.82
CA TYR A 259 20.36 -42.70 -30.45
C TYR A 259 19.65 -44.03 -30.73
N LEU A 260 18.38 -44.16 -30.32
CA LEU A 260 17.58 -45.35 -30.60
C LEU A 260 17.37 -45.58 -32.10
N LEU A 261 17.12 -44.51 -32.86
CA LEU A 261 16.95 -44.57 -34.31
C LEU A 261 18.22 -45.08 -34.98
N LEU A 262 19.39 -44.52 -34.66
CA LEU A 262 20.68 -44.95 -35.21
C LEU A 262 20.98 -46.41 -34.84
N LYS A 263 20.72 -46.81 -33.59
CA LYS A 263 20.95 -48.17 -33.12
C LYS A 263 20.09 -49.18 -33.89
N ILE A 264 18.81 -48.89 -34.09
CA ILE A 264 17.90 -49.79 -34.81
C ILE A 264 18.27 -49.88 -36.29
N VAL A 265 18.61 -48.77 -36.93
CA VAL A 265 19.07 -48.76 -38.33
C VAL A 265 20.35 -49.59 -38.46
N HIS A 266 21.34 -49.39 -37.59
CA HIS A 266 22.61 -50.12 -37.65
C HIS A 266 22.44 -51.62 -37.40
N VAL A 267 21.66 -52.01 -36.39
CA VAL A 267 21.40 -53.42 -36.06
C VAL A 267 20.63 -54.13 -37.16
N ASN A 268 19.63 -53.48 -37.77
CA ASN A 268 18.90 -54.08 -38.88
C ASN A 268 19.69 -54.08 -40.20
N TRP A 269 20.67 -53.19 -40.38
CA TRP A 269 21.55 -53.21 -41.55
C TRP A 269 22.63 -54.30 -41.48
N GLY A 270 23.05 -54.70 -40.27
CA GLY A 270 24.06 -55.74 -40.07
C GLY A 270 23.52 -57.17 -40.00
N ARG A 271 22.20 -57.36 -39.99
CA ARG A 271 21.55 -58.67 -39.75
C ARG A 271 20.70 -59.18 -40.93
N ILE A 272 20.69 -58.46 -42.06
CA ILE A 272 19.97 -58.79 -43.32
C ILE A 272 20.96 -58.82 -44.48
#